data_AF-A0A3A8JWQ9-F1
#
_entry.id   AF-A0A3A8JWQ9-F1
#
_cell.length_a   1.000
_cell.length_b   1.000
_cell.length_c   1.000
_cell.angle_alpha   90.00
_cell.angle_beta   90.00
_cell.angle_gamma   90.00
#
_symmetry.space_group_name_H-M   'P 1'
#
loop_
_entity.id
_entity.type
_entity.pdbx_description
1 polymer ?
#
loop_
_entity_poly.entity_id
_entity_poly.type
_entity_poly.pdbx_seq_one_letter_code
_entity_poly.pdbx_strand_id
1 'polypeptide(L)'
;MNWSVYADLSRPLTEAERQSVAEVLNEVVPDGGCVGQQRPGCDEVYFRLDDVSRDEASVMAARFLEVILEKAGVQARYELQLQPVLGR
;
A
#
# COMPACT_ATOMS: atom_id res chain seq x y z
N MET A 1 0.76 -14.87 11.19
CA MET A 1 1.24 -13.58 11.76
C MET A 1 0.93 -12.50 10.75
N ASN A 2 0.29 -11.43 11.19
CA ASN A 2 -0.26 -10.44 10.28
C ASN A 2 0.65 -9.21 10.25
N TRP A 3 0.69 -8.54 9.11
CA TRP A 3 1.55 -7.40 8.84
C TRP A 3 0.72 -6.23 8.34
N SER A 4 0.91 -5.07 8.96
CA SER A 4 0.51 -3.79 8.41
C SER A 4 1.60 -3.32 7.45
N VAL A 5 1.20 -3.04 6.21
CA VAL A 5 2.05 -2.48 5.16
C VAL A 5 1.74 -1.01 5.02
N TYR A 6 2.77 -0.19 5.10
CA TYR A 6 2.73 1.24 4.84
C TYR A 6 3.67 1.55 3.69
N ALA A 7 3.20 2.33 2.72
CA ALA A 7 3.97 2.69 1.56
C ALA A 7 3.91 4.20 1.29
N ASP A 8 4.99 4.88 1.69
CA ASP A 8 5.14 6.32 1.45
C ASP A 8 5.49 6.56 -0.02
N LEU A 9 4.63 7.25 -0.76
CA LEU A 9 4.86 7.58 -2.16
C LEU A 9 5.78 8.79 -2.29
N SER A 10 6.69 8.77 -3.27
CA SER A 10 7.70 9.83 -3.46
C SER A 10 7.14 11.20 -3.85
N ARG A 11 5.82 11.31 -4.05
CA ARG A 11 5.11 12.53 -4.43
C ARG A 11 3.65 12.44 -3.95
N PRO A 12 2.93 13.57 -3.83
CA PRO A 12 1.50 13.52 -3.62
C PRO A 12 0.79 13.00 -4.90
N LEU A 13 -0.35 12.34 -4.71
CA LEU A 13 -1.24 11.97 -5.80
C LEU A 13 -2.20 13.12 -6.10
N THR A 14 -2.61 13.22 -7.35
CA THR A 14 -3.81 13.98 -7.70
C THR A 14 -5.06 13.28 -7.16
N GLU A 15 -6.18 13.98 -7.10
CA GLU A 15 -7.45 13.41 -6.65
C GLU A 15 -7.88 12.20 -7.51
N ALA A 16 -7.73 12.30 -8.83
CA ALA A 16 -8.03 11.21 -9.76
C ALA A 16 -7.12 9.99 -9.55
N GLU A 17 -5.81 10.21 -9.37
CA GLU A 17 -4.87 9.13 -9.05
C GLU A 17 -5.21 8.47 -7.72
N ARG A 18 -5.57 9.26 -6.70
CA ARG A 18 -5.94 8.74 -5.37
C ARG A 18 -7.21 7.89 -5.45
N GLN A 19 -8.21 8.34 -6.19
CA GLN A 19 -9.43 7.56 -6.42
C GLN A 19 -9.10 6.24 -7.13
N SER A 20 -8.31 6.29 -8.21
CA SER A 20 -7.94 5.09 -8.96
C SER A 20 -7.13 4.10 -8.12
N VAL A 21 -6.17 4.58 -7.32
CA VAL A 21 -5.42 3.75 -6.38
C VAL A 21 -6.35 3.11 -5.34
N ALA A 22 -7.32 3.85 -4.79
CA ALA A 22 -8.28 3.32 -3.83
C ALA A 22 -9.17 2.22 -4.43
N GLU A 23 -9.64 2.39 -5.67
CA GLU A 23 -10.44 1.40 -6.39
C GLU A 23 -9.64 0.11 -6.64
N VAL A 24 -8.43 0.24 -7.18
CA VAL A 24 -7.54 -0.90 -7.45
C VAL A 24 -7.09 -1.60 -6.17
N LEU A 25 -6.81 -0.85 -5.11
CA LEU A 25 -6.43 -1.39 -3.81
C LEU A 25 -7.52 -2.33 -3.26
N ASN A 26 -8.79 -1.93 -3.37
CA ASN A 26 -9.92 -2.77 -2.96
C ASN A 26 -10.13 -4.00 -3.87
N GLU A 27 -9.69 -3.94 -5.13
CA GLU A 27 -9.71 -5.10 -6.04
C GLU A 27 -8.58 -6.10 -5.71
N VAL A 28 -7.38 -5.60 -5.43
CA VAL A 28 -6.16 -6.41 -5.27
C VAL A 28 -6.01 -6.97 -3.86
N VAL A 29 -6.42 -6.22 -2.83
CA VAL A 29 -6.23 -6.59 -1.42
C VAL A 29 -7.59 -6.98 -0.80
N PRO A 30 -7.79 -8.27 -0.45
CA PRO A 30 -9.09 -8.77 0.03
C PRO A 30 -9.57 -8.12 1.34
N ASP A 31 -8.64 -7.83 2.25
CA ASP A 31 -8.93 -7.28 3.59
C ASP A 31 -9.02 -5.75 3.62
N GLY A 32 -9.00 -5.15 2.42
CA GLY A 32 -9.06 -3.73 2.21
C GLY A 32 -7.79 -2.99 2.60
N GLY A 33 -7.76 -1.72 2.20
CA GLY A 33 -6.69 -0.79 2.52
C GLY A 33 -7.19 0.64 2.36
N CYS A 34 -6.30 1.60 2.52
CA CYS A 34 -6.59 2.98 2.19
C CYS A 34 -5.40 3.67 1.54
N VAL A 35 -5.69 4.77 0.86
CA VAL A 35 -4.68 5.70 0.37
C VAL A 35 -5.06 7.11 0.82
N GLY A 36 -4.09 7.87 1.28
CA GLY A 36 -4.33 9.23 1.74
C GLY A 36 -3.08 9.96 2.16
N GLN A 37 -3.23 11.25 2.41
CA GLN A 37 -2.12 12.09 2.84
C GLN A 37 -1.78 11.84 4.31
N GLN A 38 -0.61 11.28 4.59
CA GLN A 38 -0.06 11.17 5.95
C GLN A 38 0.73 12.42 6.34
N ARG A 39 1.51 12.95 5.40
CA ARG A 39 2.40 14.10 5.61
C ARG A 39 2.26 15.09 4.45
N PRO A 40 2.51 16.39 4.68
CA PRO A 40 2.50 17.36 3.60
C PRO A 40 3.42 16.92 2.45
N GLY A 41 2.86 16.81 1.24
CA GLY A 41 3.60 16.41 0.04
C GLY A 41 3.86 14.90 -0.13
N CYS A 42 3.25 14.04 0.68
CA CYS A 42 3.41 12.58 0.58
C CYS A 42 2.08 11.89 0.85
N ASP A 43 1.61 11.11 -0.13
CA ASP A 43 0.49 10.17 0.08
C ASP A 43 1.06 8.81 0.49
N GLU A 44 0.36 8.13 1.39
CA GLU A 44 0.69 6.79 1.87
C GLU A 44 -0.39 5.81 1.40
N VAL A 45 0.04 4.64 0.92
CA VAL A 45 -0.85 3.49 0.71
C VAL A 45 -0.69 2.54 1.88
N TYR A 46 -1.80 2.15 2.49
CA TYR A 46 -1.87 1.22 3.61
C TYR A 46 -2.70 -0.01 3.24
N PHE A 47 -2.21 -1.19 3.62
CA PHE A 47 -2.97 -2.45 3.57
C PHE A 47 -2.42 -3.49 4.55
N ARG A 48 -3.07 -4.66 4.62
CA ARG A 48 -2.65 -5.76 5.49
C ARG A 48 -2.29 -7.01 4.69
N LEU A 49 -1.36 -7.79 5.24
CA LEU A 49 -0.99 -9.12 4.76
C LEU A 49 -1.08 -10.10 5.91
N ASP A 50 -1.75 -11.22 5.70
CA ASP A 50 -1.99 -12.21 6.74
C ASP A 50 -1.12 -13.47 6.55
N ASP A 51 -0.78 -14.09 7.67
CA ASP A 51 -0.16 -15.43 7.75
C ASP A 51 1.08 -15.70 6.89
N VAL A 52 1.97 -14.71 6.82
CA VAL A 52 3.27 -14.82 6.13
C VAL A 52 4.44 -14.50 7.05
N SER A 53 5.62 -15.04 6.70
CA SER A 53 6.87 -14.62 7.34
C SER A 53 7.21 -13.16 6.98
N ARG A 54 8.13 -12.54 7.70
CA ARG A 54 8.54 -11.15 7.43
C ARG A 54 9.09 -10.96 6.01
N ASP A 55 9.93 -11.88 5.56
CA ASP A 55 10.58 -11.79 4.25
C ASP A 55 9.56 -11.98 3.12
N GLU A 56 8.63 -12.93 3.28
CA GLU A 56 7.51 -13.11 2.36
C GLU A 56 6.59 -11.88 2.36
N ALA A 57 6.28 -11.31 3.52
CA ALA A 57 5.49 -10.08 3.63
C ALA A 57 6.13 -8.94 2.84
N SER A 58 7.46 -8.80 2.90
CA SER A 58 8.19 -7.76 2.16
C SER A 58 8.09 -7.94 0.65
N VAL A 59 8.25 -9.18 0.17
CA VAL A 59 8.15 -9.48 -1.26
C VAL A 59 6.71 -9.31 -1.75
N MET A 60 5.72 -9.77 -0.97
CA MET A 60 4.31 -9.62 -1.32
C MET A 60 3.86 -8.17 -1.29
N ALA A 61 4.28 -7.39 -0.29
CA ALA A 61 3.98 -5.97 -0.19
C ALA A 61 4.47 -5.20 -1.42
N ALA A 62 5.71 -5.42 -1.84
CA ALA A 62 6.28 -4.82 -3.04
C ALA A 62 5.48 -5.20 -4.30
N ARG A 63 5.18 -6.50 -4.48
CA ARG A 63 4.42 -6.98 -5.64
C ARG A 63 3.01 -6.42 -5.71
N PHE A 64 2.28 -6.40 -4.59
CA PHE A 64 0.94 -5.83 -4.55
C PHE A 64 0.99 -4.35 -4.90
N LEU A 65 1.94 -3.62 -4.33
CA LEU A 65 2.03 -2.19 -4.57
C LEU A 65 2.43 -1.86 -6.01
N GLU A 66 3.34 -2.62 -6.63
CA GLU A 66 3.65 -2.52 -8.05
C GLU A 66 2.39 -2.72 -8.92
N VAL A 67 1.63 -3.79 -8.66
CA VAL A 67 0.38 -4.07 -9.39
C VAL A 67 -0.65 -2.97 -9.17
N ILE A 68 -0.78 -2.46 -7.95
CA ILE A 68 -1.74 -1.39 -7.63
C ILE A 68 -1.40 -0.11 -8.39
N LEU A 69 -0.14 0.33 -8.34
CA LEU A 69 0.31 1.55 -9.02
C LEU A 69 0.24 1.40 -10.54
N GLU A 70 0.64 0.25 -11.09
CA GLU A 70 0.57 -0.02 -12.53
C GLU A 70 -0.89 0.01 -13.04
N LYS A 71 -1.80 -0.71 -12.38
CA LYS A 71 -3.23 -0.74 -12.74
C LYS A 71 -3.91 0.61 -12.58
N ALA A 72 -3.52 1.38 -11.57
CA ALA A 72 -4.04 2.74 -11.35
C ALA A 72 -3.42 3.78 -12.32
N GLY A 73 -2.45 3.37 -13.16
CA GLY A 73 -1.76 4.28 -14.07
C GLY A 73 -0.86 5.30 -13.37
N VAL A 74 -0.45 5.01 -12.14
CA VAL A 74 0.36 5.92 -11.30
C VAL A 74 1.83 5.57 -11.40
N GLN A 75 2.64 6.52 -11.85
CA GLN A 75 4.09 6.43 -11.77
C GLN A 75 4.61 7.19 -10.54
N ALA A 76 4.99 6.44 -9.51
CA ALA A 76 5.61 6.96 -8.29
C ALA A 76 6.61 5.93 -7.74
N ARG A 77 7.68 6.40 -7.12
CA ARG A 77 8.53 5.55 -6.27
C ARG A 77 7.87 5.44 -4.90
N TYR A 78 8.25 4.42 -4.12
CA TYR A 78 7.73 4.22 -2.79
C TYR A 78 8.79 3.68 -1.83
N GLU A 79 8.57 3.90 -0.54
CA GLU A 79 9.31 3.27 0.55
C GLU A 79 8.35 2.40 1.37
N LEU A 80 8.71 1.12 1.56
CA LEU A 80 7.88 0.16 2.30
C LEU A 80 8.30 0.08 3.77
N GLN A 81 7.31 0.16 4.64
CA GLN A 81 7.43 -0.18 6.04
C GLN A 81 6.47 -1.31 6.41
N LEU A 82 7.03 -2.37 6.99
CA LEU A 82 6.28 -3.49 7.55
C LEU A 82 6.22 -3.36 9.07
N GLN A 83 5.02 -3.39 9.63
CA GLN A 83 4.82 -3.47 11.07
C GLN A 83 4.04 -4.74 11.43
N PRO A 84 4.49 -5.53 12.41
CA PRO A 84 3.72 -6.67 12.87
C PRO A 84 2.42 -6.18 13.51
N VAL A 85 1.29 -6.76 13.13
CA VAL A 85 0.02 -6.53 13.81
C VAL A 85 0.10 -7.26 15.16
N LEU A 86 0.36 -6.50 16.22
CA LEU A 86 0.31 -7.03 17.57
C LEU A 86 -1.17 -7.33 17.89
N GLY A 87 -1.49 -8.60 18.05
CA GLY A 87 -2.83 -9.04 18.44
C GLY A 87 -3.26 -8.40 19.76
N ARG A 88 -4.53 -7.99 19.82
CA ARG A 88 -5.26 -7.82 21.09
C ARG A 88 -5.48 -9.18 21.75
#